data_AF-A0A1Y5RZL9-F1
#
_entry.id   AF-A0A1Y5RZL9-F1
#
_cell.length_a   1.000
_cell.length_b   1.000
_cell.length_c   1.000
_cell.angle_alpha   90.00
_cell.angle_beta   90.00
_cell.angle_gamma   90.00
#
_symmetry.space_group_name_H-M   'P 1'
#
loop_
_entity.id
_entity.type
_entity.pdbx_description
1 polymer ?
#
loop_
_entity_poly.entity_id
_entity_poly.type
_entity_poly.pdbx_seq_one_letter_code
_entity_poly.pdbx_strand_id
1 'polypeptide(L)' 'MSKTTSKFFPEVRERAVRMVLDNEGQHESRWQAIVSIAAKIGCSANTLNAWVKKAEVSSGTRAGIPSDTAEN' A
#
# COMPACT_ATOMS: atom_id res chain seq x y z
N MET A 1 22.46 8.33 -10.77
CA MET A 1 20.99 8.48 -10.67
C MET A 1 20.53 8.02 -9.30
N SER A 2 20.52 8.92 -8.32
CA SER A 2 20.15 8.62 -6.93
C SER A 2 18.67 8.96 -6.77
N LYS A 3 17.78 8.04 -7.14
CA LYS A 3 16.37 8.18 -6.77
C LYS A 3 16.26 7.81 -5.31
N THR A 4 16.20 8.84 -4.47
CA THR A 4 15.78 8.80 -3.08
C THR A 4 14.38 8.20 -3.01
N THR A 5 14.33 6.87 -3.06
CA THR A 5 13.12 6.09 -2.78
C THR A 5 12.80 6.35 -1.32
N SER A 6 11.81 7.21 -1.15
CA SER A 6 11.07 7.54 0.05
C SER A 6 11.22 6.49 1.15
N LYS A 7 11.54 6.95 2.37
CA LYS A 7 11.85 6.21 3.62
C LYS A 7 10.89 5.07 4.06
N PHE A 8 9.90 4.69 3.27
CA PHE A 8 9.06 3.53 3.49
C PHE A 8 9.41 2.46 2.48
N PHE A 9 9.79 1.28 3.00
CA PHE A 9 10.12 0.14 2.17
C PHE A 9 8.94 -0.22 1.23
N PRO A 10 9.22 -0.59 -0.03
CA PRO A 10 8.19 -0.95 -1.00
C PRO A 10 7.28 -2.08 -0.49
N GLU A 11 7.84 -3.02 0.26
CA GLU A 11 7.12 -4.11 0.94
C GLU A 11 6.00 -3.60 1.87
N VAL A 12 6.26 -2.54 2.65
CA VAL A 12 5.29 -1.97 3.60
C VAL A 12 4.15 -1.34 2.82
N ARG A 13 4.46 -0.67 1.71
CA ARG A 13 3.47 -0.04 0.85
C ARG A 13 2.55 -1.08 0.21
N GLU A 14 3.10 -2.15 -0.37
CA GLU A 14 2.31 -3.20 -1.02
C GLU A 14 1.47 -3.97 -0.01
N ARG A 15 2.05 -4.29 1.15
CA ARG A 15 1.35 -4.91 2.26
C ARG A 15 0.19 -4.05 2.77
N ALA A 16 0.39 -2.75 2.92
CA ALA A 16 -0.63 -1.81 3.37
C ALA A 16 -1.80 -1.71 2.38
N VAL A 17 -1.50 -1.58 1.08
CA VAL A 17 -2.51 -1.53 0.02
C VAL A 17 -3.31 -2.83 -0.02
N ARG A 18 -2.64 -3.99 0.06
CA ARG A 18 -3.31 -5.29 0.05
C ARG A 18 -4.24 -5.47 1.25
N MET A 19 -3.82 -5.03 2.44
CA MET A 19 -4.68 -5.03 3.63
C MET A 19 -5.92 -4.15 3.47
N VAL A 20 -5.80 -2.96 2.86
CA VAL A 20 -6.97 -2.08 2.62
C VAL A 20 -7.97 -2.74 1.69
N LEU A 21 -7.51 -3.38 0.61
CA LEU A 21 -8.39 -4.07 -0.34
C LEU A 21 -9.09 -5.28 0.29
N ASP A 22 -8.37 -6.05 1.12
CA ASP A 22 -8.91 -7.19 1.86
C ASP A 22 -9.97 -6.77 2.91
N ASN A 23 -9.74 -5.64 3.59
CA ASN A 23 -10.64 -5.13 4.62
C ASN A 23 -11.73 -4.19 4.05
N GLU A 24 -11.71 -3.84 2.76
CA GLU A 24 -12.67 -2.88 2.18
C GLU A 24 -14.12 -3.34 2.31
N GLY A 25 -14.37 -4.65 2.21
CA GLY A 25 -15.71 -5.24 2.37
C GLY A 25 -16.16 -5.44 3.81
N GLN A 26 -15.26 -5.25 4.79
CA GLN A 26 -15.55 -5.40 6.22
C GLN A 26 -15.89 -4.05 6.88
N HIS A 27 -15.62 -2.95 6.20
CA HIS A 27 -15.89 -1.60 6.68
C HIS A 27 -17.03 -0.96 5.89
N GLU A 28 -17.75 -0.02 6.52
CA GLU A 28 -18.81 0.79 5.89
C GLU A 28 -18.31 1.59 4.69
N SER A 29 -16.99 1.80 4.56
CA SER A 29 -16.38 2.59 3.50
C SER A 29 -14.90 2.24 3.36
N ARG A 30 -14.38 2.31 2.13
CA ARG A 30 -12.95 2.18 1.83
C ARG A 30 -12.10 3.14 2.67
N TRP A 31 -12.60 4.35 2.93
CA TRP A 31 -11.90 5.32 3.78
C TRP A 31 -11.73 4.86 5.23
N GLN A 32 -12.73 4.18 5.81
CA GLN A 32 -12.63 3.60 7.15
C GLN A 32 -11.58 2.50 7.21
N ALA A 33 -11.53 1.63 6.18
CA ALA A 33 -10.47 0.63 6.04
C ALA A 33 -9.08 1.30 5.98
N ILE A 34 -8.93 2.36 5.16
CA ILE A 34 -7.66 3.11 5.06
C ILE A 34 -7.24 3.70 6.41
N VAL A 35 -8.14 4.36 7.15
CA VAL A 35 -7.81 4.96 8.45
C VAL A 35 -7.39 3.89 9.47
N SER A 36 -8.12 2.78 9.52
CA SER A 36 -7.82 1.63 10.39
C SER A 36 -6.44 1.03 10.09
N ILE A 37 -6.14 0.74 8.81
CA ILE A 37 -4.87 0.15 8.41
C ILE A 37 -3.71 1.15 8.57
N ALA A 38 -3.94 2.44 8.30
CA ALA A 38 -2.94 3.48 8.49
C ALA A 38 -2.50 3.59 9.97
N ALA A 39 -3.46 3.51 10.91
CA ALA A 39 -3.18 3.46 12.33
C ALA A 39 -2.38 2.20 12.73
N LYS A 40 -2.68 1.03 12.14
CA LYS A 40 -1.96 -0.23 12.40
C LYS A 40 -0.50 -0.21 11.94
N ILE A 41 -0.21 0.50 10.85
CA ILE A 41 1.15 0.59 10.27
C ILE A 41 1.93 1.79 10.83
N GLY A 42 1.25 2.75 11.45
CA GLY A 42 1.86 4.02 11.87
C GLY A 42 2.13 4.94 10.67
N CYS A 43 1.29 4.89 9.65
CA CYS A 43 1.35 5.76 8.47
C CYS A 43 0.17 6.73 8.45
N SER A 44 0.26 7.81 7.68
CA SER A 44 -0.89 8.71 7.52
C SER A 44 -1.94 8.10 6.58
N ALA A 45 -3.22 8.25 6.89
CA ALA A 45 -4.32 7.79 6.04
C ALA A 45 -4.25 8.40 4.62
N ASN A 46 -3.79 9.65 4.51
CA ASN A 46 -3.60 10.32 3.22
C ASN A 46 -2.49 9.64 2.39
N THR A 47 -1.35 9.30 3.01
CA THR A 47 -0.27 8.55 2.36
C THR A 47 -0.76 7.18 1.87
N LEU A 48 -1.49 6.45 2.71
CA LEU A 48 -2.02 5.13 2.35
C LEU A 48 -3.03 5.23 1.20
N ASN A 49 -3.91 6.24 1.21
CA ASN A 49 -4.83 6.50 0.10
C ASN A 49 -4.09 6.79 -1.22
N ALA A 50 -3.00 7.56 -1.17
CA ALA A 50 -2.17 7.81 -2.35
C ALA A 50 -1.51 6.53 -2.88
N TRP A 51 -1.14 5.60 -1.99
CA TRP A 51 -0.60 4.31 -2.38
C TRP A 51 -1.62 3.40 -3.03
N VAL A 52 -2.85 3.34 -2.49
CA VAL A 52 -3.98 2.57 -3.05
C VAL A 52 -4.32 3.09 -4.45
N LYS A 53 -4.51 4.40 -4.61
CA LYS A 53 -4.74 5.03 -5.92
C LYS A 53 -3.64 4.71 -6.93
N LYS A 54 -2.39 4.80 -6.52
CA LYS A 54 -1.24 4.49 -7.39
C LYS A 54 -1.15 3.00 -7.70
N ALA A 55 -1.62 2.13 -6.80
CA ALA A 55 -1.73 0.71 -7.07
C ALA A 55 -2.85 0.42 -8.09
N GLU A 56 -4.02 1.04 -7.99
CA GLU A 56 -5.10 0.92 -8.99
C GLU A 56 -4.60 1.34 -10.40
N VAL A 57 -3.86 2.44 -10.49
CA VAL A 57 -3.24 2.91 -11.76
C VAL A 57 -2.14 1.93 -12.25
N SER A 58 -1.29 1.43 -11.36
CA SER A 58 -0.21 0.51 -11.73
C SER A 58 -0.72 -0.87 -12.13
N SER A 59 -1.83 -1.31 -11.54
CA SER A 59 -2.54 -2.56 -11.87
C SER A 59 -3.02 -2.57 -13.31
N GLY A 60 -3.27 -1.40 -13.90
CA GLY A 60 -3.66 -1.24 -15.30
C GLY A 60 -2.52 -1.27 -16.31
N THR A 61 -1.22 -1.31 -15.90
CA THR A 61 -0.13 -1.10 -16.87
C THR A 61 1.18 -1.84 -16.64
N ARG A 62 1.40 -2.60 -15.55
CA ARG A 62 2.69 -3.29 -15.40
C ARG A 62 2.61 -4.62 -14.66
N ALA A 63 2.52 -5.70 -15.44
CA ALA A 63 2.91 -7.04 -14.99
C ALA A 63 4.42 -7.04 -14.69
N GLY A 64 4.81 -7.48 -13.49
CA GLY A 64 6.21 -7.73 -13.16
C GLY A 64 6.57 -7.63 -11.66
N ILE A 65 6.14 -8.63 -10.89
CA ILE A 65 6.79 -9.23 -9.70
C ILE A 65 7.23 -8.28 -8.56
N PRO A 66 6.61 -8.34 -7.36
CA PRO A 66 7.28 -7.90 -6.14
C PRO A 66 8.32 -8.97 -5.78
N SER A 67 9.54 -8.80 -6.28
CA SER A 67 10.70 -9.54 -5.81
C SER A 67 11.07 -9.00 -4.42
N ASP A 68 10.44 -9.54 -3.40
CA ASP A 68 11.03 -9.59 -2.07
C ASP A 68 10.89 -11.01 -1.54
N THR A 69 11.68 -11.90 -2.17
CA THR A 69 12.06 -13.15 -1.55
C THR A 69 13.10 -12.79 -0.50
N ALA A 70 12.68 -12.82 0.75
CA ALA A 70 13.56 -12.90 1.91
C ALA A 70 14.59 -14.02 1.71
N GLU A 71 15.88 -13.76 2.01
CA GLU A 71 16.70 -14.56 2.93
C GLU A 71 18.17 -14.09 2.94
N ASN A 72 18.60 -13.69 4.14
CA ASN A 72 19.96 -13.65 4.70
C ASN A 72 21.04 -12.73 4.12
#